data_AF-A0A2V6JFR2-F1
#
_entry.id   AF-A0A2V6JFR2-F1
#
_cell.length_a   1.000
_cell.length_b   1.000
_cell.length_c   1.000
_cell.angle_alpha   90.00
_cell.angle_beta   90.00
_cell.angle_gamma   90.00
#
_symmetry.space_group_name_H-M   'P 1'
#
loop_
_entity.id
_entity.type
_entity.pdbx_description
1 polymer ?
#
loop_
_entity_poly.entity_id
_entity_poly.type
_entity_poly.pdbx_seq_one_letter_code
_entity_poly.pdbx_strand_id
1 'polypeptide(L)'
;MTLPIVREANHAERNEAAAISEMMPEVYDDLRRLAETFLRGERTAHTLQRTALVHEAFLRLIGEENLVWQNRSHFIGIFARVMRQT
;
A
#
# COMPACT_ATOMS: atom_id res chain seq x y z
N MET A 1 -1.51 -34.37 -17.10
CA MET A 1 -0.31 -33.52 -16.91
C MET A 1 -0.80 -32.10 -16.68
N THR A 2 -0.46 -31.57 -15.51
CA THR A 2 -1.05 -30.44 -14.76
C THR A 2 -0.90 -29.07 -15.42
N LEU A 3 -1.97 -28.24 -15.39
CA LEU A 3 -1.91 -26.78 -15.30
C LEU A 3 -3.30 -26.18 -14.97
N PRO A 4 -3.57 -25.88 -13.68
CA PRO A 4 -4.46 -24.78 -13.33
C PRO A 4 -3.83 -23.97 -12.19
N ILE A 5 -3.02 -22.96 -12.51
CA ILE A 5 -2.54 -22.01 -11.49
C ILE A 5 -2.76 -20.57 -11.95
N VAL A 6 -2.72 -20.32 -13.26
CA VAL A 6 -2.75 -18.96 -13.83
C VAL A 6 -4.14 -18.30 -13.87
N ARG A 7 -5.23 -19.02 -13.54
CA ARG A 7 -6.61 -18.48 -13.62
C ARG A 7 -7.23 -18.08 -12.28
N GLU A 8 -6.76 -18.62 -11.16
CA GLU A 8 -7.35 -18.34 -9.84
C GLU A 8 -6.71 -17.10 -9.18
N ALA A 9 -5.40 -16.90 -9.37
CA ALA A 9 -4.68 -15.73 -8.85
C ALA A 9 -5.31 -14.39 -9.31
N ASN A 10 -5.73 -14.32 -10.58
CA ASN A 10 -6.26 -13.11 -11.19
C ASN A 10 -7.59 -12.59 -10.58
N HIS A 11 -8.36 -13.46 -9.93
CA HIS A 11 -9.60 -13.09 -9.25
C HIS A 11 -9.35 -12.69 -7.78
N ALA A 12 -8.47 -13.41 -7.08
CA ALA A 12 -8.09 -13.08 -5.71
C ALA A 12 -7.36 -11.73 -5.64
N GLU A 13 -6.36 -11.52 -6.49
CA GLU A 13 -5.61 -10.26 -6.60
C GLU A 13 -6.52 -9.07 -6.92
N ARG A 14 -7.52 -9.27 -7.82
CA ARG A 14 -8.52 -8.23 -8.12
C ARG A 14 -9.38 -7.88 -6.91
N ASN A 15 -9.75 -8.87 -6.10
CA ASN A 15 -10.56 -8.66 -4.91
C ASN A 15 -9.76 -7.92 -3.83
N GLU A 16 -8.47 -8.24 -3.67
CA GLU A 16 -7.59 -7.54 -2.74
C GLU A 16 -7.32 -6.10 -3.18
N ALA A 17 -6.99 -5.88 -4.46
CA ALA A 17 -6.80 -4.53 -4.99
C ALA A 17 -8.08 -3.68 -4.89
N ALA A 18 -9.26 -4.28 -5.11
CA ALA A 18 -10.54 -3.60 -4.93
C ALA A 18 -10.78 -3.20 -3.46
N ALA A 19 -10.56 -4.13 -2.52
CA ALA A 19 -10.72 -3.87 -1.10
C ALA A 19 -9.76 -2.79 -0.58
N ILE A 20 -8.50 -2.81 -1.04
CA ILE A 20 -7.52 -1.76 -0.72
C ILE A 20 -8.00 -0.42 -1.31
N SER A 21 -8.44 -0.39 -2.58
CA SER A 21 -8.91 0.81 -3.25
C SER A 21 -10.13 1.44 -2.56
N GLU A 22 -11.07 0.62 -2.08
CA GLU A 22 -12.23 1.09 -1.30
C GLU A 22 -11.82 1.73 0.04
N MET A 23 -10.75 1.24 0.65
CA MET A 23 -10.27 1.75 1.93
C MET A 23 -9.42 3.03 1.79
N MET A 24 -8.78 3.24 0.64
CA MET A 24 -7.87 4.38 0.41
C MET A 24 -8.49 5.75 0.70
N PRO A 25 -9.72 6.10 0.25
CA PRO A 25 -10.33 7.41 0.53
C PRO A 25 -10.45 7.72 2.02
N GLU A 26 -10.68 6.70 2.86
CA GLU A 26 -10.85 6.89 4.31
C GLU A 26 -9.54 7.18 5.04
N VAL A 27 -8.40 6.72 4.50
CA VAL A 27 -7.10 6.80 5.17
C VAL A 27 -6.08 7.67 4.45
N TYR A 28 -6.38 8.15 3.24
CA TYR A 28 -5.44 8.88 2.40
C TYR A 28 -4.80 10.07 3.11
N ASP A 29 -5.60 10.88 3.82
CA ASP A 29 -5.11 12.04 4.54
C ASP A 29 -4.16 11.68 5.69
N ASP A 30 -4.44 10.58 6.39
CA ASP A 30 -3.57 10.08 7.46
C ASP A 30 -2.24 9.54 6.88
N LEU A 31 -2.31 8.81 5.77
CA LEU A 31 -1.14 8.34 5.05
C LEU A 31 -0.29 9.50 4.52
N ARG A 32 -0.93 10.56 4.02
CA ARG A 32 -0.21 11.76 3.56
C ARG A 32 0.54 12.45 4.71
N ARG A 33 -0.07 12.56 5.89
CA ARG A 33 0.57 13.11 7.10
C ARG A 33 1.72 12.23 7.60
N LEU A 34 1.59 10.91 7.50
CA LEU A 34 2.67 9.98 7.81
C LEU A 34 3.85 10.14 6.85
N ALA A 35 3.58 10.19 5.55
CA ALA A 35 4.59 10.44 4.52
C ALA A 35 5.32 11.78 4.75
N GLU A 36 4.60 12.84 5.15
CA GLU A 36 5.22 14.11 5.56
C GLU A 36 6.20 13.96 6.72
N THR A 37 5.88 13.10 7.68
CA THR A 37 6.71 12.89 8.87
C THR A 37 7.97 12.10 8.53
N PHE A 38 7.86 11.08 7.67
CA PHE A 38 9.00 10.28 7.21
C PHE A 38 9.98 11.14 6.38
N LEU A 39 9.46 11.86 5.38
CA LEU A 39 10.27 12.67 4.47
C LEU A 39 10.92 13.90 5.13
N ARG A 40 10.41 14.38 6.27
CA ARG A 40 11.08 15.44 7.05
C ARG A 40 12.37 14.96 7.71
N GLY A 41 12.51 13.66 7.93
CA GLY A 41 13.70 13.03 8.52
C GLY A 41 14.81 12.73 7.49
N GLU A 42 14.45 12.51 6.22
CA GLU A 42 15.42 12.35 5.13
C GLU A 42 16.02 13.71 4.73
N ARG A 43 17.28 13.94 5.10
CA ARG A 43 18.05 15.08 4.59
C ARG A 43 18.39 14.85 3.11
N THR A 44 17.80 15.68 2.27
CA THR A 44 18.40 16.13 1.00
C THR A 44 18.53 15.06 -0.09
N ALA A 45 17.40 14.57 -0.60
CA ALA A 45 17.30 14.06 -1.98
C ALA A 45 15.92 14.45 -2.53
N HIS A 46 15.81 15.72 -2.92
CA HIS A 46 14.57 16.37 -3.34
C HIS A 46 14.02 15.80 -4.66
N THR A 47 13.10 14.84 -4.57
CA THR A 47 11.97 14.72 -5.53
C THR A 47 10.86 13.78 -5.12
N LEU A 48 10.99 12.99 -4.04
CA LEU A 48 9.89 12.14 -3.60
C LEU A 48 8.78 13.02 -3.01
N GLN A 49 7.78 13.34 -3.82
CA GLN A 49 6.57 14.00 -3.35
C GLN A 49 5.85 13.04 -2.39
N ARG A 50 5.26 13.57 -1.31
CA ARG A 50 4.50 12.77 -0.32
C ARG A 50 3.45 11.89 -1.01
N THR A 51 2.86 12.39 -2.08
CA THR A 51 1.93 11.69 -2.98
C THR A 51 2.60 10.53 -3.71
N ALA A 52 3.83 10.70 -4.20
CA ALA A 52 4.60 9.63 -4.83
C ALA A 52 4.90 8.50 -3.84
N LEU A 53 5.30 8.82 -2.60
CA LEU A 53 5.53 7.81 -1.56
C LEU A 53 4.25 7.00 -1.24
N VAL A 54 3.10 7.68 -1.15
CA VAL A 54 1.79 7.03 -0.94
C VAL A 54 1.44 6.13 -2.13
N HIS A 55 1.59 6.63 -3.36
CA HIS A 55 1.27 5.85 -4.56
C HIS A 55 2.20 4.64 -4.73
N GLU A 56 3.50 4.78 -4.46
CA GLU A 56 4.44 3.67 -4.56
C GLU A 56 4.14 2.60 -3.50
N ALA A 57 3.90 3.01 -2.25
CA ALA A 57 3.50 2.09 -1.21
C ALA A 57 2.18 1.38 -1.53
N PHE A 58 1.20 2.07 -2.14
CA PHE A 58 -0.02 1.44 -2.64
C PHE A 58 0.27 0.36 -3.70
N LEU A 59 1.11 0.67 -4.70
CA LEU A 59 1.48 -0.29 -5.74
C LEU A 59 2.19 -1.53 -5.18
N ARG A 60 3.03 -1.36 -4.16
CA ARG A 60 3.66 -2.49 -3.46
C ARG A 60 2.63 -3.30 -2.67
N LEU A 61 1.69 -2.63 -2.01
CA LEU A 61 0.67 -3.27 -1.18
C LEU A 61 -0.31 -4.14 -2.00
N ILE A 62 -0.72 -3.68 -3.18
CA ILE A 62 -1.60 -4.46 -4.08
C ILE A 62 -0.89 -5.66 -4.73
N GLY A 63 0.45 -5.73 -4.64
CA GLY A 63 1.26 -6.85 -5.12
C GLY A 63 1.53 -7.92 -4.07
N GLU A 64 1.03 -7.76 -2.84
CA GLU A 64 1.18 -8.73 -1.75
C GLU A 64 0.00 -9.72 -1.71
N GLU A 65 0.23 -10.96 -2.12
CA GLU A 65 -0.80 -11.99 -2.37
C GLU A 65 -1.54 -12.55 -1.12
N ASN A 66 -1.32 -12.00 0.07
CA ASN A 66 -1.95 -12.49 1.31
C ASN A 66 -2.14 -11.37 2.34
N LEU A 67 -2.52 -10.18 1.87
CA LEU A 67 -2.63 -9.04 2.75
C LEU A 67 -3.86 -9.14 3.67
N VAL A 68 -3.65 -9.50 4.93
CA VAL A 68 -4.71 -9.55 5.95
C VAL A 68 -4.63 -8.34 6.87
N TRP A 69 -5.65 -7.49 6.85
CA TRP A 69 -5.85 -6.43 7.85
C TRP A 69 -7.19 -6.60 8.56
N GLN A 70 -7.29 -6.10 9.80
CA GLN A 70 -8.45 -6.35 10.67
C GLN A 70 -9.29 -5.09 10.91
N ASN A 71 -8.66 -3.92 10.80
CA ASN A 71 -9.27 -2.63 11.04
C ASN A 71 -8.40 -1.52 10.44
N ARG A 72 -8.92 -0.30 10.48
CA ARG A 72 -8.26 0.91 9.96
C ARG A 72 -6.86 1.14 10.52
N SER A 73 -6.68 1.00 11.83
CA SER A 73 -5.38 1.19 12.46
C SER A 73 -4.36 0.15 12.00
N HIS A 74 -4.77 -1.11 11.86
CA HIS A 74 -3.92 -2.17 11.34
C HIS A 74 -3.52 -1.90 9.88
N PHE A 75 -4.47 -1.50 9.04
CA PHE A 75 -4.21 -1.12 7.65
C PHE A 75 -3.18 0.02 7.54
N ILE A 76 -3.37 1.11 8.30
CA ILE A 76 -2.42 2.23 8.34
C ILE A 76 -1.04 1.78 8.82
N GLY A 77 -0.97 0.90 9.82
CA GLY A 77 0.30 0.37 10.33
C GLY A 77 1.10 -0.44 9.30
N ILE A 78 0.41 -1.30 8.54
CA ILE A 78 1.02 -2.03 7.42
C ILE A 78 1.52 -1.03 6.36
N PHE A 79 0.68 -0.09 5.96
CA PHE A 79 1.01 0.89 4.93
C PHE A 79 2.23 1.75 5.32
N ALA A 80 2.27 2.19 6.58
CA ALA A 80 3.40 2.94 7.14
C ALA A 80 4.71 2.14 7.12
N ARG A 81 4.64 0.81 7.32
CA ARG A 81 5.81 -0.07 7.19
C ARG A 81 6.29 -0.14 5.75
N VAL A 82 5.38 -0.30 4.78
CA VAL A 82 5.73 -0.33 3.36
C VAL A 82 6.36 1.01 2.93
N MET A 83 5.79 2.14 3.32
CA MET A 83 6.37 3.47 3.05
C MET A 83 7.79 3.64 3.59
N ARG A 84 8.13 3.05 4.74
CA ARG A 84 9.50 3.11 5.29
C ARG A 84 10.51 2.24 4.53
N GLN A 85 10.02 1.33 3.70
CA GLN A 85 10.81 0.40 2.91
C GLN A 85 10.86 0.80 1.43
N THR A 86 10.17 1.89 1.06
CA THR A 86 10.21 2.52 -0.26
C THR A 86 11.47 3.36 -0.42
#